data_AF-A0A3D9IFH5-F1
#
_entry.id   AF-A0A3D9IFH5-F1
#
_cell.length_a   1.000
_cell.length_b   1.000
_cell.length_c   1.000
_cell.angle_alpha   90.00
_cell.angle_beta   90.00
_cell.angle_gamma   90.00
#
_symmetry.space_group_name_H-M   'P 1'
#
loop_
_entity.id
_entity.type
_entity.pdbx_description
1 polymer ?
#
loop_
_entity_poly.entity_id
_entity_poly.type
_entity_poly.pdbx_seq_one_letter_code
_entity_poly.pdbx_strand_id
1 'polypeptide(L)' 'MDKRKVIAAYRRGLISVQECAQILGLDNVELLGYVRDSRITRPKANKKQSVRT' A
#
# COMPACT_ATOMS: atom_id res chain seq x y z
N MET A 1 -8.92 6.13 -8.83
CA MET A 1 -8.67 6.90 -7.59
C MET A 1 -7.20 6.73 -7.19
N ASP A 2 -6.53 7.75 -6.64
CA ASP A 2 -5.11 7.62 -6.27
C ASP A 2 -4.92 6.65 -5.11
N LYS A 3 -4.06 5.64 -5.27
CA LYS A 3 -3.75 4.66 -4.21
C LYS A 3 -3.39 5.30 -2.87
N ARG A 4 -2.64 6.42 -2.91
CA ARG A 4 -2.26 7.19 -1.72
C ARG A 4 -3.46 7.75 -0.97
N LYS A 5 -4.47 8.26 -1.69
CA LYS A 5 -5.68 8.82 -1.09
C LYS A 5 -6.54 7.72 -0.45
N VAL A 6 -6.65 6.58 -1.10
CA VAL A 6 -7.40 5.42 -0.60
C VAL A 6 -6.76 4.87 0.68
N ILE A 7 -5.44 4.68 0.69
CA ILE A 7 -4.71 4.24 1.89
C ILE A 7 -4.86 5.26 3.03
N ALA A 8 -4.79 6.56 2.73
CA ALA A 8 -4.99 7.60 3.74
C ALA A 8 -6.42 7.57 4.33
N ALA A 9 -7.44 7.33 3.51
CA ALA A 9 -8.82 7.18 3.96
C ALA A 9 -9.00 5.96 4.86
N TYR A 10 -8.44 4.81 4.47
CA TYR A 10 -8.44 3.59 5.30
C TYR A 10 -7.75 3.84 6.66
N ARG A 11 -6.57 4.48 6.65
CA ARG A 11 -5.83 4.81 7.89
C ARG A 11 -6.58 5.79 8.80
N ARG A 12 -7.43 6.63 8.23
CA ARG A 12 -8.31 7.56 8.96
C ARG A 12 -9.61 6.90 9.44
N GLY A 13 -9.85 5.63 9.10
CA GLY A 13 -11.09 4.93 9.42
C GLY A 13 -12.31 5.39 8.60
N LEU A 14 -12.07 6.11 7.49
CA LEU A 14 -13.16 6.59 6.61
C LEU A 14 -13.72 5.49 5.72
N ILE A 15 -12.92 4.46 5.44
CA ILE A 15 -13.30 3.28 4.65
C ILE A 15 -12.72 2.04 5.31
N SER A 16 -13.38 0.91 5.13
CA SER A 16 -12.94 -0.41 5.57
C SER A 16 -11.85 -0.99 4.67
N VAL A 17 -11.21 -2.08 5.14
CA VAL A 17 -10.21 -2.80 4.35
C VAL A 17 -10.81 -3.41 3.07
N GLN A 18 -12.08 -3.83 3.11
CA GLN A 18 -12.77 -4.40 1.95
C GLN A 18 -13.07 -3.32 0.90
N GLU A 19 -13.55 -2.15 1.31
CA GLU A 19 -13.75 -1.02 0.39
C GLU A 19 -12.43 -0.57 -0.23
N CYS A 20 -11.36 -0.51 0.57
CA CYS A 20 -10.02 -0.19 0.11
C CYS A 20 -9.52 -1.22 -0.93
N ALA A 21 -9.82 -2.51 -0.73
CA ALA A 21 -9.46 -3.59 -1.65
C ALA A 21 -10.22 -3.48 -2.98
N GLN A 22 -11.53 -3.21 -2.92
CA GLN A 22 -12.37 -2.99 -4.10
C GLN A 22 -11.93 -1.78 -4.92
N ILE A 23 -11.63 -0.65 -4.27
CA ILE A 23 -11.17 0.57 -4.95
C ILE A 23 -9.80 0.35 -5.62
N LEU A 24 -8.93 -0.46 -5.01
CA LEU A 24 -7.58 -0.73 -5.51
C LEU A 24 -7.51 -1.91 -6.47
N GLY A 25 -8.58 -2.70 -6.60
CA GLY A 25 -8.59 -3.95 -7.37
C GLY A 25 -7.61 -5.00 -6.85
N LEU A 26 -7.39 -5.02 -5.53
CA LEU A 26 -6.46 -5.94 -4.86
C LEU A 26 -7.22 -6.94 -4.00
N ASP A 27 -6.68 -8.14 -3.83
CA ASP A 27 -7.19 -9.08 -2.84
C ASP A 27 -6.84 -8.62 -1.41
N ASN A 28 -7.73 -8.90 -0.44
CA ASN A 28 -7.62 -8.43 0.95
C ASN A 28 -6.26 -8.76 1.60
N VAL A 29 -5.63 -9.86 1.19
CA VAL A 29 -4.32 -10.32 1.68
C VAL A 29 -3.19 -9.43 1.19
N GLU A 30 -3.18 -9.08 -0.10
CA GLU A 30 -2.18 -8.18 -0.68
C GLU A 30 -2.32 -6.77 -0.12
N LEU A 31 -3.56 -6.32 0.09
CA LEU A 31 -3.83 -5.01 0.65
C LEU A 31 -3.26 -4.87 2.08
N LEU A 32 -3.42 -5.89 2.92
CA LEU A 32 -2.84 -5.92 4.26
C LEU A 32 -1.30 -5.80 4.23
N GLY A 33 -0.65 -6.41 3.24
CA GLY A 33 0.78 -6.23 2.97
C GLY A 33 1.13 -4.78 2.61
N TYR A 34 0.40 -4.19 1.66
CA TYR A 34 0.61 -2.80 1.22
C TYR A 34 0.36 -1.78 2.32
N VAL A 35 -0.70 -1.95 3.11
CA VAL A 35 -1.05 -1.08 4.23
C VAL A 35 -0.01 -1.18 5.35
N ARG A 36 0.50 -2.39 5.64
CA ARG A 36 1.56 -2.59 6.65
C ARG A 36 2.90 -1.98 6.24
N ASP A 37 3.29 -2.06 4.96
CA ASP A 37 4.53 -1.47 4.43
C ASP A 37 4.42 0.06 4.27
N SER A 38 3.20 0.60 4.11
CA SER A 38 2.93 2.05 4.05
C SER A 38 3.20 2.81 5.37
N ARG A 39 3.63 2.11 6.43
CA ARG A 39 4.20 2.72 7.64
C ARG A 39 5.62 3.24 7.46
N ILE A 40 6.22 3.07 6.28
CA ILE A 40 7.52 3.63 5.95
C ILE A 40 7.32 4.86 5.04
N THR A 41 6.90 5.97 5.65
CA THR A 41 7.20 7.32 5.11
C THR A 41 8.65 7.71 5.42
N ARG A 42 9.58 6.74 5.37
CA ARG A 42 10.99 7.04 5.08
C ARG A 42 11.14 6.79 3.59
N PRO A 43 11.77 7.70 2.84
CA PRO A 43 12.07 7.43 1.43
C PRO A 43 12.91 6.14 1.43
N LYS A 44 12.33 5.02 0.94
CA LYS A 44 13.15 3.86 0.58
C LYS A 44 14.06 4.36 -0.53
N ALA A 45 15.29 4.66 -0.15
CA ALA A 45 16.35 4.99 -1.06
C ALA A 45 16.37 3.94 -2.18
N ASN A 46 16.47 4.49 -3.38
CA ASN A 46 16.36 3.84 -4.66
C ASN A 46 17.29 2.61 -4.80
N LYS A 47 16.81 1.63 -5.57
CA LYS A 47 17.54 0.61 -6.36
C LYS A 47 19.04 0.45 -6.11
N LYS A 48 19.49 -0.80 -5.87
CA LYS A 48 20.47 -1.48 -6.75
C LYS A 48 20.19 -2.97 -6.86
N GLN A 49 19.49 -3.30 -7.94
CA GLN A 49 19.72 -4.51 -8.72
C GLN A 49 21.23 -4.62 -9.03
N SER A 50 21.88 -5.69 -8.58
CA SER A 50 23.21 -6.12 -9.02
C SER A 50 23.15 -7.65 -8.99
N VAL A 51 22.66 -8.27 -10.07
CA VAL A 51 23.48 -8.91 -11.11
C VAL A 51 24.53 -9.85 -10.52
N ARG A 52 24.22 -11.15 -10.61
CA ARG A 52 25.07 -12.31 -10.92
C ARG A 52 26.53 -12.27 -10.44
N THR A 53 26.90 -13.22 -9.57
CA THR A 53 28.16 -13.97 -9.68
C THR A 53 27.91 -15.41 -9.30
#